data_AF-A0AAQ1UJT3-F1
#
_entry.id   AF-A0AAQ1UJT3-F1
#
_cell.length_a   1.000
_cell.length_b   1.000
_cell.length_c   1.000
_cell.angle_alpha   90.00
_cell.angle_beta   90.00
_cell.angle_gamma   90.00
#
_symmetry.space_group_name_H-M   'P 1'
#
loop_
_entity.id
_entity.type
_entity.pdbx_description
1 polymer ?
#
loop_
_entity_poly.entity_id
_entity_poly.type
_entity_poly.pdbx_seq_one_letter_code
_entity_poly.pdbx_strand_id
1 'polypeptide(L)' 'MCILEKMQEFAANGIRVFGKASKGQFHSESEAVKAIKKEMMERTSDRRDDIESLLQDKKKVEADIRKSFNNLILING' A
#
# COMPACT_ATOMS: atom_id res chain seq x y z
N MET A 1 4.07 -3.04 -46.42
CA MET A 1 3.12 -2.72 -45.34
C MET A 1 2.41 -1.44 -45.73
N CYS A 2 1.11 -1.51 -46.00
CA CYS A 2 0.36 -0.43 -46.62
C CYS A 2 -0.23 0.51 -45.56
N ILE A 3 -0.37 1.79 -45.89
CA ILE A 3 -0.97 2.80 -44.99
C ILE A 3 -2.39 2.40 -44.57
N LEU A 4 -3.12 1.73 -45.46
CA LEU A 4 -4.47 1.23 -45.20
C LEU A 4 -4.50 0.18 -44.07
N GLU A 5 -3.51 -0.71 -44.01
CA GLU A 5 -3.39 -1.71 -42.93
C GLU A 5 -3.13 -1.01 -41.59
N LYS A 6 -2.30 0.04 -41.59
CA LYS A 6 -2.03 0.84 -40.40
C LYS A 6 -3.25 1.61 -39.89
N MET A 7 -4.08 2.13 -40.79
CA MET A 7 -5.34 2.77 -40.41
C MET A 7 -6.35 1.77 -39.82
N GLN A 8 -6.42 0.55 -40.37
CA GLN A 8 -7.26 -0.51 -39.82
C GLN A 8 -6.81 -0.95 -38.43
N GLU A 9 -5.50 -1.13 -38.22
CA GLU A 9 -4.90 -1.44 -36.91
C GLU A 9 -5.20 -0.34 -35.88
N PHE A 10 -5.11 0.94 -36.28
CA PHE A 10 -5.41 2.08 -35.43
C PHE A 10 -6.88 2.13 -35.03
N ALA A 11 -7.79 2.00 -35.99
CA ALA A 11 -9.24 2.01 -35.74
C ALA A 11 -9.67 0.85 -34.83
N ALA A 12 -9.17 -0.36 -35.08
CA ALA A 12 -9.45 -1.53 -34.26
C ALA A 12 -8.96 -1.36 -32.82
N ASN A 13 -7.76 -0.80 -32.63
CA ASN A 13 -7.25 -0.47 -31.30
C ASN A 13 -8.07 0.62 -30.61
N GLY A 14 -8.47 1.66 -31.33
CA GLY A 14 -9.31 2.74 -30.82
C GLY A 14 -10.66 2.22 -30.29
N ILE A 15 -11.37 1.40 -31.08
CA ILE A 15 -12.64 0.78 -30.68
C ILE A 15 -12.46 -0.10 -29.43
N ARG A 16 -11.38 -0.90 -29.39
CA ARG A 16 -11.09 -1.79 -28.26
C ARG A 16 -10.81 -1.02 -26.97
N VAL A 17 -10.00 0.04 -27.05
CA VAL A 17 -9.64 0.87 -25.89
C VAL A 17 -10.85 1.67 -25.42
N PHE A 18 -11.58 2.30 -26.34
CA PHE A 18 -12.79 3.07 -26.03
C PHE A 18 -13.87 2.18 -25.41
N GLY A 19 -14.09 0.98 -25.95
CA GLY A 19 -15.05 0.01 -25.43
C GLY A 19 -14.69 -0.53 -24.04
N LYS A 20 -13.40 -0.63 -23.71
CA LYS A 20 -12.95 -0.97 -22.35
C LYS A 20 -13.16 0.20 -21.39
N ALA A 21 -12.84 1.43 -21.82
CA ALA A 21 -13.04 2.63 -21.03
C ALA A 21 -14.52 2.91 -20.73
N SER A 22 -15.42 2.77 -21.72
CA SER A 22 -16.86 2.99 -21.54
C SER A 22 -17.53 1.99 -20.59
N LYS A 23 -16.97 0.77 -20.50
CA LYS A 23 -17.40 -0.27 -19.54
C LYS A 23 -16.81 -0.09 -18.14
N GLY A 24 -16.05 0.99 -17.90
CA GLY A 24 -15.31 1.20 -16.65
C GLY A 24 -14.19 0.17 -16.42
N GLN A 25 -13.85 -0.63 -17.45
CA GLN A 25 -12.82 -1.65 -17.41
C GLN A 25 -11.46 -1.03 -17.73
N PHE A 26 -11.02 -0.11 -16.86
CA PHE A 26 -9.65 0.45 -16.87
C PHE A 26 -8.59 -0.59 -16.46
N HIS A 27 -9.04 -1.80 -16.08
CA HIS A 27 -8.29 -2.89 -15.46
C HIS A 27 -7.39 -3.71 -16.39
N SER A 28 -6.87 -3.11 -17.45
CA SER A 28 -5.55 -3.54 -17.93
C SER A 28 -4.55 -2.55 -17.34
N GLU A 29 -4.30 -2.65 -16.03
CA GLU A 29 -3.16 -1.97 -15.41
C GLU A 29 -1.94 -2.35 -16.25
N SER A 30 -1.38 -1.38 -16.97
CA SER A 30 -0.10 -1.53 -17.67
C SER A 30 0.91 -2.09 -16.68
N GLU A 31 1.83 -2.94 -17.13
CA GLU A 31 2.89 -3.49 -16.26
C GLU A 31 3.66 -2.37 -15.55
N ALA A 32 3.76 -1.18 -16.15
CA ALA A 32 4.30 0.02 -15.52
C ALA A 32 3.47 0.50 -14.32
N VAL A 33 2.14 0.51 -14.43
CA VAL A 33 1.23 0.91 -13.34
C VAL A 33 1.27 -0.12 -12.21
N LYS A 34 1.33 -1.41 -12.56
CA LYS A 34 1.52 -2.49 -11.57
C LYS A 34 2.86 -2.36 -10.83
N ALA A 35 3.94 -2.06 -11.55
CA ALA A 35 5.26 -1.86 -10.96
C ALA A 35 5.26 -0.68 -9.98
N ILE A 36 4.68 0.46 -10.35
CA ILE A 36 4.57 1.64 -9.47
C ILE A 36 3.72 1.33 -8.23
N LYS A 37 2.58 0.64 -8.41
CA LYS A 37 1.69 0.24 -7.32
C LYS A 37 2.39 -0.74 -6.37
N LYS A 38 3.13 -1.71 -6.91
CA LYS A 38 3.93 -2.66 -6.15
C LYS A 38 5.01 -1.94 -5.35
N GLU A 39 5.76 -1.04 -5.99
CA GLU A 39 6.80 -0.23 -5.32
C GLU A 39 6.21 0.66 -4.22
N MET A 40 5.05 1.27 -4.43
CA MET A 40 4.35 2.05 -3.41
C MET A 40 3.91 1.20 -2.22
N MET A 41 3.41 -0.02 -2.47
CA MET A 41 2.93 -0.93 -1.41
C MET A 41 4.08 -1.62 -0.66
N GLU A 42 5.19 -1.93 -1.33
CA GLU A 42 6.38 -2.53 -0.71
C GLU A 42 7.20 -1.53 0.13
N ARG A 43 7.05 -0.22 -0.10
CA ARG A 43 7.73 0.85 0.67
C ARG A 43 7.00 1.29 1.93
N THR A 44 5.72 0.95 2.08
CA THR A 44 5.04 1.08 3.38
C THR A 44 5.42 -0.13 4.22
N SER A 45 6.16 0.09 5.31
CA SER A 45 6.22 -0.87 6.42
C SER A 45 4.80 -1.39 6.66
N ASP A 46 4.65 -2.72 6.83
CA ASP A 46 3.34 -3.31 6.97
C ASP A 46 2.69 -2.64 8.19
N ARG A 47 1.58 -1.93 7.99
CA ARG A 47 0.89 -1.19 9.06
C ARG A 47 0.64 -2.06 10.30
N ARG A 48 0.61 -3.38 10.10
CA ARG A 48 0.56 -4.40 11.15
C ARG A 48 1.82 -4.42 12.04
N ASP A 49 3.00 -4.36 11.43
CA ASP A 49 4.29 -4.32 12.14
C ASP A 49 4.40 -3.03 12.97
N ASP A 50 3.97 -1.90 12.40
CA ASP A 50 3.95 -0.62 13.12
C ASP A 50 3.01 -0.68 14.35
N ILE A 51 1.83 -1.29 14.21
CA ILE A 51 0.89 -1.48 15.33
C ILE A 51 1.47 -2.42 16.39
N GLU A 52 2.15 -3.48 15.99
CA GLU A 52 2.80 -4.41 16.92
C GLU A 52 3.90 -3.70 17.73
N SER A 53 4.76 -2.92 17.06
CA SER A 53 5.80 -2.14 17.72
C SER A 53 5.22 -1.17 18.74
N LEU A 54 4.15 -0.44 18.38
CA LEU A 54 3.48 0.49 19.30
C LEU A 54 2.86 -0.24 20.52
N LEU A 55 2.31 -1.43 20.33
CA LEU A 55 1.75 -2.22 21.42
C LEU A 55 2.84 -2.69 22.39
N GLN A 56 3.99 -3.10 21.86
CA GLN A 56 5.14 -3.51 22.66
C GLN A 56 5.72 -2.34 23.46
N ASP A 57 5.87 -1.18 22.84
CA ASP A 57 6.38 0.01 23.53
C ASP A 57 5.43 0.49 24.64
N LYS A 58 4.12 0.46 24.40
CA LYS A 58 3.14 0.77 25.45
C LYS A 58 3.28 -0.15 26.66
N LYS A 59 3.47 -1.46 26.45
CA LYS A 59 3.67 -2.43 27.54
C LYS A 59 4.95 -2.15 28.34
N LYS A 60 6.04 -1.78 27.67
CA LYS A 60 7.31 -1.42 28.34
C LYS A 60 7.13 -0.20 29.24
N VAL A 61 6.49 0.86 28.73
CA VAL A 61 6.21 2.08 29.50
C VAL A 61 5.35 1.78 30.72
N GLU A 62 4.28 0.97 30.56
CA GLU A 62 3.42 0.59 31.69
C GLU A 62 4.19 -0.19 32.77
N ALA A 63 5.04 -1.13 32.36
CA ALA A 63 5.87 -1.89 33.28
C ALA A 63 6.85 -1.00 34.07
N ASP A 64 7.49 -0.04 33.40
CA ASP A 64 8.41 0.91 34.02
C ASP A 64 7.71 1.86 35.00
N ILE A 65 6.52 2.36 34.65
CA ILE A 65 5.69 3.17 35.56
C ILE A 65 5.35 2.37 36.82
N ARG A 66 4.88 1.13 36.67
CA ARG A 66 4.51 0.27 37.80
C ARG A 66 5.72 -0.03 38.70
N LYS A 67 6.88 -0.34 38.10
CA LYS A 67 8.12 -0.58 38.84
C LYS A 67 8.55 0.67 39.61
N SER A 68 8.52 1.83 38.97
CA SER A 68 8.90 3.10 39.60
C SER A 68 7.96 3.46 40.76
N PHE A 69 6.65 3.23 40.59
CA PHE A 69 5.66 3.45 41.65
C PHE A 69 5.89 2.53 42.86
N ASN A 70 6.14 1.24 42.63
CA ASN A 70 6.43 0.29 43.71
C ASN A 70 7.72 0.68 44.47
N ASN A 71 8.75 1.12 43.75
CA ASN A 71 9.98 1.61 44.38
C ASN A 71 9.72 2.85 45.25
N LEU A 72 8.88 3.78 44.79
CA LEU A 72 8.49 4.97 45.57
C LEU A 72 7.74 4.60 46.86
N ILE A 73 6.86 3.61 46.81
CA ILE A 73 6.16 3.10 48.01
C ILE A 73 7.16 2.48 48.99
N LEU A 74 8.08 1.64 48.50
CA LEU A 74 9.09 0.97 49.34
C LEU A 74 10.07 1.95 50.00
N ILE A 75 10.34 3.10 49.37
CA ILE A 75 11.24 4.14 49.92
C ILE A 75 10.55 5.00 50.98
N ASN A 76 9.22 5.16 50.92
CA ASN A 76 8.45 6.06 51.80
C ASN A 76 7.58 5.32 52.83
N GLY A 77 7.73 4.00 52.97
CA GLY A 77 7.03 3.14 53.94
C GLY A 77 7.87 2.82 55.16
#